data_AF-A0A350DHC4-F1
#
_entry.id   AF-A0A350DHC4-F1
#
_cell.length_a   1.000
_cell.length_b   1.000
_cell.length_c   1.000
_cell.angle_alpha   90.00
_cell.angle_beta   90.00
_cell.angle_gamma   90.00
#
_symmetry.space_group_name_H-M   'P 1'
#
loop_
_entity.id
_entity.type
_entity.pdbx_description
1 polymer ?
#
loop_
_entity_poly.entity_id
_entity_poly.type
_entity_poly.pdbx_seq_one_letter_code
_entity_poly.pdbx_strand_id
1 'polypeptide(L)' 'MPFDLSLYLVTDAALCAETGLEATVEAAVKGGVTMVQLRDKHASDEAMIAQATRLKALLEGSGVPLIINDRLSVA' A
#
# COMPACT_ATOMS: atom_id res chain seq x y z
N MET A 1 12.08 12.47 11.01
CA MET A 1 12.74 12.58 9.69
C MET A 1 11.68 12.86 8.65
N PRO A 2 12.00 13.58 7.57
CA PRO A 2 11.07 13.77 6.44
C PRO A 2 10.78 12.43 5.74
N PHE A 3 9.67 12.34 5.01
CA PHE A 3 9.38 11.20 4.13
C PHE A 3 10.41 11.12 3.00
N ASP A 4 10.86 9.91 2.67
CA ASP A 4 11.68 9.64 1.49
C ASP A 4 10.78 9.32 0.29
N LEU A 5 10.69 10.26 -0.64
CA LEU A 5 9.84 10.16 -1.83
C LEU A 5 10.56 9.58 -3.06
N SER A 6 11.79 9.06 -2.90
CA SER A 6 12.64 8.63 -4.02
C SER A 6 12.01 7.55 -4.89
N LEU A 7 11.31 6.58 -4.28
CA LEU A 7 10.55 5.57 -5.00
C LEU A 7 9.22 5.30 -4.29
N TYR A 8 8.15 5.90 -4.82
CA TYR A 8 6.82 5.86 -4.22
C TYR A 8 5.86 4.99 -5.04
N LEU A 9 5.52 3.80 -4.52
CA LEU A 9 4.54 2.92 -5.14
C LEU A 9 3.11 3.40 -4.83
N VAL A 10 2.31 3.59 -5.87
CA VAL A 10 0.85 3.72 -5.76
C VAL A 10 0.22 2.43 -6.30
N THR A 11 -0.56 1.74 -5.49
CA THR A 11 -1.17 0.47 -5.90
C THR A 11 -2.38 0.69 -6.81
N ASP A 12 -2.71 -0.34 -7.59
CA ASP A 12 -3.94 -0.39 -8.37
C ASP A 12 -4.47 -1.83 -8.36
N ALA A 13 -5.74 -2.01 -8.01
CA ALA A 13 -6.33 -3.33 -7.82
C ALA A 13 -6.30 -4.20 -9.09
N ALA A 14 -6.47 -3.60 -10.28
CA ALA A 14 -6.47 -4.35 -11.54
C ALA A 14 -5.05 -4.74 -11.96
N LEU A 15 -4.08 -3.84 -11.79
CA LEU A 15 -2.68 -4.12 -12.12
C LEU A 15 -2.04 -5.12 -11.16
N CYS A 16 -2.48 -5.14 -9.90
CA CYS A 16 -2.05 -6.12 -8.91
C CYS A 16 -2.80 -7.46 -9.03
N ALA A 17 -3.84 -7.60 -9.86
CA ALA A 17 -4.75 -8.76 -9.80
C ALA A 17 -4.05 -10.10 -10.05
N GLU A 18 -3.08 -10.16 -10.98
CA GLU A 18 -2.38 -11.40 -11.31
C GLU A 18 -1.44 -11.85 -10.19
N THR A 19 -0.70 -10.92 -9.58
CA THR A 19 0.29 -11.22 -8.53
C THR A 19 -0.32 -11.19 -7.13
N GLY A 20 -1.41 -10.46 -6.93
CA GLY A 20 -1.95 -10.09 -5.63
C GLY A 20 -1.36 -8.78 -5.10
N LEU A 21 -2.16 -8.03 -4.34
CA LEU A 21 -1.79 -6.74 -3.75
C LEU A 21 -0.59 -6.88 -2.80
N GLU A 22 -0.66 -7.82 -1.86
CA GLU A 22 0.34 -8.06 -0.83
C GLU A 22 1.67 -8.50 -1.44
N ALA A 23 1.64 -9.47 -2.37
CA ALA A 23 2.84 -9.96 -3.04
C ALA A 23 3.49 -8.88 -3.91
N THR A 24 2.69 -8.02 -4.57
CA THR A 24 3.20 -6.86 -5.31
C THR A 24 3.93 -5.89 -4.39
N VAL A 25 3.32 -5.55 -3.25
CA VAL A 25 3.94 -4.65 -2.26
C VAL A 25 5.18 -5.27 -1.64
N GLU A 26 5.15 -6.56 -1.29
CA GLU A 26 6.31 -7.27 -0.75
C GLU A 26 7.49 -7.26 -1.72
N ALA A 27 7.23 -7.53 -3.01
CA ALA A 27 8.25 -7.47 -4.05
C ALA A 27 8.82 -6.04 -4.22
N ALA A 28 7.97 -5.02 -4.16
CA ALA A 28 8.40 -3.63 -4.23
C ALA A 28 9.26 -3.21 -3.04
N VAL A 29 8.93 -3.67 -1.82
CA VAL A 29 9.74 -3.46 -0.61
C VAL A 29 11.10 -4.13 -0.74
N LYS A 30 11.15 -5.38 -1.20
CA LYS A 30 12.42 -6.08 -1.50
C LYS A 30 13.22 -5.37 -2.61
N GLY A 31 12.54 -4.68 -3.52
CA GLY A 31 13.12 -3.87 -4.59
C GLY A 31 13.55 -2.46 -4.18
N GLY A 32 13.32 -2.03 -2.94
CA GLY A 32 13.76 -0.73 -2.43
C GLY A 32 12.76 0.41 -2.56
N VAL A 33 11.44 0.11 -2.62
CA VAL A 33 10.41 1.17 -2.50
C VAL A 33 10.55 1.89 -1.15
N THR A 34 10.43 3.21 -1.16
CA THR A 34 10.58 4.05 0.04
C THR A 34 9.24 4.49 0.63
N MET A 35 8.15 4.36 -0.12
CA MET A 35 6.78 4.60 0.37
C MET A 35 5.73 3.82 -0.44
N VAL A 36 4.63 3.44 0.20
CA VAL A 36 3.50 2.74 -0.44
C VAL A 36 2.21 3.51 -0.19
N GLN A 37 1.40 3.69 -1.24
CA GLN A 37 0.05 4.23 -1.15
C GLN A 37 -0.96 3.21 -1.63
N LEU A 38 -1.89 2.84 -0.74
CA LEU A 38 -3.05 2.04 -1.10
C LEU A 38 -4.07 2.91 -1.84
N ARG A 39 -4.35 2.55 -3.09
CA ARG A 39 -5.36 3.22 -3.91
C ARG A 39 -6.27 2.19 -4.59
N ASP A 40 -7.54 2.20 -4.17
CA ASP A 40 -8.61 1.43 -4.80
C ASP A 40 -9.87 2.30 -4.88
N LYS A 41 -10.16 2.85 -6.06
CA LYS A 41 -11.32 3.74 -6.26
C LYS A 41 -12.65 3.00 -6.27
N HIS A 42 -12.63 1.67 -6.39
CA HIS A 42 -13.82 0.86 -6.55
C HIS A 42 -14.14 0.03 -5.29
N ALA A 43 -13.18 -0.16 -4.38
CA ALA A 43 -13.40 -0.79 -3.08
C ALA A 43 -14.46 -0.05 -2.23
N SER A 44 -15.19 -0.80 -1.41
CA SER A 44 -15.91 -0.22 -0.27
C SER A 44 -14.92 0.22 0.81
N ASP A 45 -15.37 1.04 1.76
CA ASP A 45 -14.53 1.41 2.92
C ASP A 45 -14.10 0.16 3.72
N GLU A 46 -15.02 -0.80 3.94
CA GLU A 46 -14.72 -2.06 4.60
C GLU A 46 -13.63 -2.86 3.88
N ALA A 47 -13.74 -2.98 2.55
CA ALA A 47 -12.75 -3.69 1.74
C ALA A 47 -11.38 -2.99 1.79
N MET A 48 -11.36 -1.65 1.73
CA MET A 48 -10.14 -0.88 1.80
C MET A 48 -9.50 -0.94 3.20
N ILE A 49 -10.29 -0.95 4.28
CA ILE A 49 -9.80 -1.17 5.66
C ILE A 49 -9.15 -2.55 5.77
N ALA A 50 -9.77 -3.59 5.19
CA ALA A 50 -9.21 -4.93 5.21
C ALA A 50 -7.88 -5.00 4.43
N GLN A 51 -7.80 -4.37 3.26
CA GLN A 51 -6.55 -4.24 2.48
C GLN A 51 -5.48 -3.47 3.26
N ALA A 52 -5.82 -2.30 3.81
CA ALA A 52 -4.91 -1.46 4.59
C ALA A 52 -4.36 -2.19 5.81
N THR A 53 -5.20 -2.95 6.51
CA THR A 53 -4.79 -3.75 7.68
C THR A 53 -3.75 -4.80 7.31
N ARG A 54 -3.96 -5.53 6.20
CA ARG A 54 -3.01 -6.54 5.72
C ARG A 54 -1.70 -5.91 5.27
N LEU A 55 -1.74 -4.79 4.54
CA LEU A 55 -0.53 -4.06 4.14
C LEU A 55 0.22 -3.46 5.32
N LYS A 56 -0.48 -2.92 6.32
CA LYS A 56 0.15 -2.39 7.54
C LYS A 56 0.93 -3.47 8.28
N ALA A 57 0.35 -4.67 8.42
CA ALA A 57 1.04 -5.81 9.02
C ALA A 57 2.24 -6.25 8.17
N LEU A 58 2.10 -6.30 6.84
CA LEU A 58 3.18 -6.66 5.92
C LEU A 58 4.36 -5.68 5.98
N LEU A 59 4.08 -4.38 6.17
CA LEU A 59 5.10 -3.33 6.22
C LEU A 59 5.70 -3.12 7.62
N GLU A 60 5.22 -3.83 8.64
CA GLU A 60 5.73 -3.72 10.00
C GLU A 60 7.24 -4.05 10.06
N GLY A 61 8.02 -3.18 10.70
CA GLY A 61 9.48 -3.32 10.80
C GLY A 61 10.28 -2.98 9.52
N SER A 62 9.62 -2.74 8.38
CA SER A 62 10.31 -2.37 7.12
C SER A 62 10.81 -0.91 7.09
N GLY A 63 10.20 -0.03 7.89
CA GLY A 63 10.43 1.41 7.83
C GLY A 63 9.73 2.12 6.66
N VAL A 64 9.06 1.39 5.78
CA VAL A 64 8.31 1.93 4.64
C VAL A 64 6.90 2.37 5.11
N PRO A 65 6.56 3.67 5.05
CA PRO A 65 5.23 4.14 5.43
C PRO A 65 4.13 3.72 4.44
N LEU A 66 2.92 3.53 4.98
CA LEU A 66 1.70 3.26 4.23
C LEU A 66 0.79 4.50 4.24
N ILE A 67 0.34 4.93 3.06
CA ILE A 67 -0.59 6.04 2.86
C ILE A 67 -1.91 5.50 2.30
N ILE A 68 -3.05 6.04 2.75
CA ILE A 68 -4.37 5.73 2.20
C ILE A 68 -4.81 6.88 1.28
N ASN A 69 -5.12 6.56 0.03
CA ASN A 69 -5.53 7.56 -0.95
C ASN A 69 -7.00 7.97 -0.77
N ASP A 70 -7.27 9.28 -0.71
CA ASP A 70 -8.59 9.96 -0.69
C ASP A 70 -9.57 9.61 0.46
N ARG A 71 -9.34 8.54 1.22
CA ARG A 71 -10.31 8.03 2.21
C ARG A 71 -9.90 8.28 3.65
N LEU A 72 -10.27 9.44 4.17
CA LEU A 72 -10.00 9.79 5.57
C LEU A 72 -10.67 8.84 6.58
N SER A 73 -11.86 8.30 6.28
CA SER A 73 -12.54 7.32 7.14
C SER A 73 -11.79 6.00 7.30
N VAL A 74 -10.86 5.72 6.38
CA VAL A 74 -10.08 4.48 6.31
C VAL A 74 -8.66 4.67 6.86
N ALA A 75 -8.11 5.89 6.79
CA ALA A 75 -6.76 6.25 7.22
C ALA A 75 -6.61 6.27 8.75
#